data_AF-A0A315AYW5-F1
#
_entry.id   AF-A0A315AYW5-F1
#
_cell.length_a   1.000
_cell.length_b   1.000
_cell.length_c   1.000
_cell.angle_alpha   90.00
_cell.angle_beta   90.00
_cell.angle_gamma   90.00
#
_symmetry.space_group_name_H-M   'P 1'
#
loop_
_entity.id
_entity.type
_entity.pdbx_description
1 polymer ?
#
loop_
_entity_poly.entity_id
_entity_poly.type
_entity_poly.pdbx_seq_one_letter_code
_entity_poly.pdbx_strand_id
1 'polypeptide(L)'
;MTCANESHPHPSGMLSGLWSTAAHLEREPSLLDVYCLCAAWCAICRKIKPEFDGLSTEGFHLHWVDVEDQANSLADLEILIFPTIVIANSAGKIFFAGPIEPRLTHLQRLLQSMDWRVSDVKQSQDWEDFVLAIRKSGKLKLNPVLPRL
;
A
#
# COMPACT_ATOMS: atom_id res chain seq x y z
N MET A 1 71.95 0.07 -10.00
CA MET A 1 70.64 0.09 -10.67
C MET A 1 69.85 -1.15 -10.25
N THR A 2 68.64 -0.93 -9.70
CA THR A 2 67.40 -1.76 -9.80
C THR A 2 67.42 -3.25 -9.40
N CYS A 3 66.50 -3.86 -8.65
CA CYS A 3 65.29 -3.48 -7.91
C CYS A 3 64.89 -4.66 -6.98
N ALA A 4 64.31 -4.32 -5.82
CA ALA A 4 63.24 -5.00 -5.05
C ALA A 4 63.33 -6.49 -4.62
N ASN A 5 63.63 -6.68 -3.33
CA ASN A 5 62.76 -7.20 -2.25
C ASN A 5 61.88 -8.46 -2.49
N GLU A 6 62.37 -9.56 -1.91
CA GLU A 6 61.78 -10.72 -1.22
C GLU A 6 60.23 -10.87 -1.09
N SER A 7 59.71 -12.11 -1.30
CA SER A 7 59.15 -12.97 -0.22
C SER A 7 58.25 -14.13 -0.72
N HIS A 8 58.81 -15.35 -0.65
CA HIS A 8 58.30 -16.67 -0.20
C HIS A 8 56.91 -17.29 -0.58
N PRO A 9 56.83 -18.64 -0.63
CA PRO A 9 55.78 -19.39 -1.33
C PRO A 9 54.49 -19.68 -0.54
N HIS A 10 53.43 -19.93 -1.31
CA HIS A 10 52.07 -20.35 -0.93
C HIS A 10 52.01 -21.53 0.06
N PRO A 11 50.92 -21.60 0.84
CA PRO A 11 50.14 -22.82 0.89
C PRO A 11 48.71 -22.57 0.40
N SER A 12 48.25 -23.46 -0.49
CA SER A 12 46.83 -23.66 -0.83
C SER A 12 46.02 -23.77 0.46
N GLY A 13 45.06 -22.86 0.61
CA GLY A 13 44.22 -22.77 1.80
C GLY A 13 43.11 -21.75 1.59
N MET A 14 42.20 -22.09 0.69
CA MET A 14 40.81 -21.65 0.60
C MET A 14 40.35 -20.48 1.49
N LEU A 15 39.98 -19.40 0.79
CA LEU A 15 38.89 -18.46 1.10
C LEU A 15 39.16 -17.43 2.20
N SER A 16 39.92 -16.41 1.79
CA SER A 16 39.66 -15.00 2.05
C SER A 16 38.18 -14.64 2.09
N GLY A 17 37.81 -13.83 3.09
CA GLY A 17 36.68 -12.92 2.96
C GLY A 17 35.64 -13.06 4.04
N LEU A 18 35.92 -12.46 5.20
CA LEU A 18 34.90 -11.78 6.00
C LEU A 18 34.23 -10.69 5.16
N TRP A 19 33.34 -11.11 4.26
CA TRP A 19 32.23 -10.31 3.76
C TRP A 19 30.96 -11.14 4.00
N SER A 20 30.68 -11.44 5.28
CA SER A 20 29.35 -11.94 5.62
C SER A 20 28.34 -10.95 5.04
N THR A 21 27.48 -11.44 4.15
CA THR A 21 26.39 -10.80 3.43
C THR A 21 25.34 -10.21 4.38
N ALA A 22 25.74 -9.28 5.24
CA ALA A 22 24.84 -8.55 6.14
C ALA A 22 24.09 -7.40 5.42
N ALA A 23 24.14 -7.33 4.08
CA ALA A 23 23.56 -6.22 3.31
C ALA A 23 22.85 -6.65 2.02
N HIS A 24 22.28 -7.87 1.99
CA HIS A 24 21.16 -8.16 1.09
C HIS A 24 19.94 -8.49 1.94
N LEU A 25 19.58 -7.55 2.82
CA LEU A 25 18.17 -7.41 3.16
C LEU A 25 17.50 -6.96 1.86
N GLU A 26 17.07 -7.92 1.06
CA GLU A 26 16.10 -7.69 0.00
C GLU A 26 14.93 -6.97 0.68
N ARG A 27 14.89 -5.64 0.54
CA ARG A 27 13.76 -4.85 1.01
C ARG A 27 12.62 -5.28 0.11
N GLU A 28 11.84 -6.24 0.58
CA GLU A 28 10.53 -6.56 0.03
C GLU A 28 9.83 -5.24 -0.21
N PRO A 29 9.56 -4.88 -1.47
CA PRO A 29 9.12 -3.55 -1.77
C PRO A 29 7.74 -3.37 -1.14
N SER A 30 7.65 -2.37 -0.27
CA SER A 30 6.41 -1.99 0.43
C SER A 30 5.29 -1.79 -0.57
N LEU A 31 4.22 -2.54 -0.48
CA LEU A 31 3.08 -2.39 -1.37
C LEU A 31 2.15 -1.28 -0.83
N LEU A 32 1.41 -0.61 -1.71
CA LEU A 32 0.35 0.33 -1.33
C LEU A 32 -0.99 -0.40 -1.23
N ASP A 33 -1.76 -0.11 -0.19
CA ASP A 33 -3.12 -0.62 -0.04
C ASP A 33 -4.11 0.29 -0.76
N VAL A 34 -4.95 -0.29 -1.59
CA VAL A 34 -5.99 0.37 -2.38
C VAL A 34 -7.35 -0.18 -1.96
N TYR A 35 -8.06 0.57 -1.13
CA TYR A 35 -9.40 0.24 -0.67
C TYR A 35 -10.46 0.87 -1.56
N CYS A 36 -11.31 0.04 -2.15
CA CYS A 36 -12.51 0.45 -2.86
C CYS A 36 -13.70 0.31 -1.91
N LEU A 37 -14.12 1.43 -1.32
CA LEU A 37 -15.29 1.53 -0.45
C LEU A 37 -16.54 1.56 -1.33
N CYS A 38 -17.33 0.51 -1.22
CA CYS A 38 -18.47 0.20 -2.08
C CYS A 38 -19.70 -0.12 -1.25
N ALA A 39 -20.86 -0.18 -1.91
CA ALA A 39 -22.08 -0.69 -1.32
C ALA A 39 -22.77 -1.64 -2.30
N ALA A 40 -23.34 -2.75 -1.82
CA ALA A 40 -23.99 -3.74 -2.65
C ALA A 40 -25.12 -3.17 -3.52
N TRP A 41 -25.85 -2.17 -3.01
CA TRP A 41 -26.94 -1.51 -3.72
C TRP A 41 -26.47 -0.57 -4.85
N CYS A 42 -25.20 -0.15 -4.88
CA CYS A 42 -24.68 0.76 -5.90
C CYS A 42 -24.47 0.07 -7.27
N ALA A 43 -25.18 0.55 -8.29
CA ALA A 43 -25.10 0.01 -9.66
C ALA A 43 -23.71 0.19 -10.29
N ILE A 44 -23.03 1.32 -10.00
CA ILE A 44 -21.68 1.58 -10.52
C ILE A 44 -20.70 0.57 -9.91
N CYS A 45 -20.74 0.36 -8.59
CA CYS A 45 -19.91 -0.63 -7.90
C CYS A 45 -20.04 -2.02 -8.54
N ARG A 46 -21.26 -2.51 -8.75
CA ARG A 46 -21.48 -3.81 -9.40
C ARG A 46 -20.92 -3.86 -10.82
N LYS A 47 -21.03 -2.76 -11.58
CA LYS A 47 -20.49 -2.66 -12.94
C LYS A 47 -18.96 -2.72 -12.97
N ILE A 48 -18.29 -2.04 -12.05
CA ILE A 48 -16.82 -1.93 -12.05
C ILE A 48 -16.12 -3.10 -11.34
N LYS A 49 -16.83 -3.89 -10.52
CA LYS A 49 -16.24 -5.00 -9.75
C LYS A 49 -15.37 -5.94 -10.59
N PRO A 50 -15.82 -6.44 -11.77
CA PRO A 50 -15.00 -7.33 -12.58
C PRO A 50 -13.73 -6.67 -13.11
N GLU A 51 -13.81 -5.38 -13.48
CA GLU A 51 -12.64 -4.62 -13.91
C GLU A 51 -11.66 -4.38 -12.76
N PHE A 52 -12.17 -4.22 -11.52
CA PHE A 52 -11.36 -4.01 -10.32
C PHE A 52 -10.57 -5.27 -9.96
N ASP A 53 -11.23 -6.42 -10.02
CA ASP A 53 -10.62 -7.73 -9.77
C ASP A 53 -9.53 -8.09 -10.79
N GLY A 54 -9.61 -7.52 -12.00
CA GLY A 54 -8.63 -7.70 -13.07
C GLY A 54 -7.50 -6.67 -13.08
N LEU A 55 -7.40 -5.77 -12.10
CA LEU A 55 -6.32 -4.81 -12.01
C LEU A 55 -4.99 -5.50 -11.69
N SER A 56 -3.88 -4.94 -12.20
CA SER A 56 -2.55 -5.39 -11.82
C SER A 56 -2.33 -5.17 -10.32
N THR A 57 -1.80 -6.19 -9.65
CA THR A 57 -1.43 -6.16 -8.23
C THR A 57 0.05 -5.87 -8.02
N GLU A 58 0.81 -5.60 -9.09
CA GLU A 58 2.21 -5.22 -8.95
C GLU A 58 2.30 -3.87 -8.24
N GLY A 59 2.85 -3.88 -7.02
CA GLY A 59 2.97 -2.67 -6.21
C GLY A 59 1.77 -2.36 -5.30
N PHE A 60 0.67 -3.12 -5.41
CA PHE A 60 -0.58 -2.80 -4.75
C PHE A 60 -1.28 -4.02 -4.14
N HIS A 61 -1.87 -3.83 -2.97
CA HIS A 61 -2.90 -4.70 -2.43
C HIS A 61 -4.27 -4.09 -2.67
N LEU A 62 -5.12 -4.81 -3.39
CA LEU A 62 -6.46 -4.33 -3.75
C LEU A 62 -7.48 -4.90 -2.78
N HIS A 63 -8.25 -4.02 -2.14
CA HIS A 63 -9.27 -4.37 -1.16
C HIS A 63 -10.62 -3.88 -1.65
N TRP A 64 -11.56 -4.80 -1.84
CA TRP A 64 -12.96 -4.44 -2.08
C TRP A 64 -13.72 -4.51 -0.77
N VAL A 65 -14.23 -3.38 -0.31
CA VAL A 65 -14.91 -3.28 1.00
C VAL A 65 -16.35 -2.87 0.77
N ASP A 66 -17.28 -3.72 1.19
CA ASP A 66 -18.66 -3.29 1.37
C ASP A 66 -18.78 -2.51 2.69
N VAL A 67 -19.21 -1.26 2.61
CA VAL A 67 -19.38 -0.41 3.80
C VAL A 67 -20.50 -0.91 4.70
N GLU A 68 -21.47 -1.68 4.19
CA GLU A 68 -22.54 -2.26 4.99
C GLU A 68 -21.99 -3.32 5.96
N ASP A 69 -21.04 -4.13 5.51
CA ASP A 69 -20.37 -5.15 6.34
C ASP A 69 -19.49 -4.53 7.43
N GLN A 70 -19.01 -3.30 7.20
CA GLN A 70 -18.11 -2.57 8.09
C GLN A 70 -18.76 -1.35 8.75
N ALA A 71 -20.10 -1.30 8.79
CA ALA A 71 -20.86 -0.12 9.18
C ALA A 71 -20.50 0.39 10.58
N ASN A 72 -20.18 -0.49 11.53
CA ASN A 72 -19.78 -0.09 12.88
C ASN A 72 -18.44 0.65 12.88
N SER A 73 -17.43 0.11 12.19
CA SER A 73 -16.09 0.71 12.14
C SER A 73 -16.08 1.99 11.32
N LEU A 74 -16.93 2.12 10.31
CA LEU A 74 -17.00 3.29 9.42
C LEU A 74 -18.07 4.31 9.84
N ALA A 75 -18.77 4.10 10.96
CA ALA A 75 -19.98 4.83 11.32
C ALA A 75 -19.80 6.36 11.29
N ASP A 76 -18.67 6.85 11.79
CA ASP A 76 -18.34 8.27 11.86
C ASP A 76 -17.75 8.84 10.55
N LEU A 77 -17.52 8.02 9.52
CA LEU A 77 -17.07 8.47 8.20
C LEU A 77 -18.26 8.79 7.29
N GLU A 78 -18.26 9.99 6.71
CA GLU A 78 -19.30 10.45 5.78
C GLU A 78 -18.97 10.02 4.34
N ILE A 79 -19.21 8.74 4.03
CA ILE A 79 -19.02 8.17 2.69
C ILE A 79 -20.32 8.30 1.90
N LEU A 80 -20.47 9.39 1.13
CA LEU A 80 -21.71 9.69 0.40
C LEU A 80 -21.71 9.21 -1.05
N ILE A 81 -20.53 9.01 -1.64
CA ILE A 81 -20.38 8.76 -3.08
C ILE A 81 -19.67 7.43 -3.26
N PHE A 82 -20.33 6.48 -3.91
CA PHE A 82 -19.78 5.16 -4.18
C PHE A 82 -19.50 4.98 -5.69
N PRO A 83 -18.37 4.35 -6.05
CA PRO A 83 -17.26 3.92 -5.19
C PRO A 83 -16.42 5.10 -4.67
N THR A 84 -15.86 4.98 -3.47
CA THR A 84 -14.80 5.86 -2.96
C THR A 84 -13.51 5.06 -2.85
N ILE A 85 -12.42 5.54 -3.45
CA ILE A 85 -11.11 4.91 -3.38
C ILE A 85 -10.29 5.57 -2.27
N VAL A 86 -9.63 4.76 -1.45
CA VAL A 86 -8.63 5.18 -0.47
C VAL A 86 -7.32 4.47 -0.78
N ILE A 87 -6.23 5.23 -0.90
CA ILE A 87 -4.90 4.68 -1.14
C ILE A 87 -3.99 5.06 0.02
N ALA A 88 -3.38 4.06 0.65
CA ALA A 88 -2.50 4.22 1.80
C ALA A 88 -1.23 3.39 1.64
N ASN A 89 -0.17 3.76 2.36
CA ASN A 89 0.92 2.81 2.60
C ASN A 89 0.68 2.05 3.91
N SER A 90 1.56 1.08 4.18
CA SER A 90 1.60 0.31 5.41
C SER A 90 1.69 1.13 6.70
N ALA A 91 2.14 2.38 6.63
CA ALA A 91 2.22 3.31 7.75
C ALA A 91 0.90 4.02 8.09
N GLY A 92 -0.16 3.78 7.31
CA GLY A 92 -1.41 4.54 7.40
C GLY A 92 -1.33 5.94 6.79
N LYS A 93 -0.28 6.28 6.04
CA LYS A 93 -0.26 7.56 5.31
C LYS A 93 -1.24 7.49 4.14
N ILE A 94 -2.32 8.25 4.21
CA ILE A 94 -3.31 8.33 3.14
C ILE A 94 -2.78 9.23 2.00
N PHE A 95 -2.61 8.68 0.80
CA PHE A 95 -2.22 9.40 -0.41
C PHE A 95 -3.44 9.96 -1.15
N PHE A 96 -4.49 9.16 -1.25
CA PHE A 96 -5.74 9.51 -1.92
C PHE A 96 -6.93 9.05 -1.09
N ALA A 97 -7.99 9.85 -1.03
CA ALA A 97 -9.30 9.44 -0.54
C ALA A 97 -10.37 10.25 -1.25
N GLY A 98 -11.19 9.59 -2.07
CA GLY A 98 -12.24 10.28 -2.82
C GLY A 98 -12.92 9.43 -3.88
N PRO A 99 -13.97 9.94 -4.51
CA PRO A 99 -14.67 9.23 -5.57
C PRO A 99 -13.78 9.10 -6.81
N ILE A 100 -14.02 8.04 -7.59
CA ILE A 100 -13.47 7.92 -8.93
C ILE A 100 -14.58 8.06 -9.97
N GLU A 101 -14.21 8.49 -11.17
CA GLU A 101 -15.12 8.48 -12.31
C GLU A 101 -15.58 7.03 -12.59
N PRO A 102 -16.78 6.78 -13.15
CA PRO A 102 -17.31 5.44 -13.44
C PRO A 102 -16.57 4.64 -14.53
N ARG A 103 -15.26 4.87 -14.69
CA ARG A 103 -14.35 4.16 -15.58
C ARG A 103 -13.10 3.79 -14.80
N LEU A 104 -12.83 2.50 -14.61
CA LEU A 104 -11.64 2.08 -13.85
C LEU A 104 -10.31 2.40 -14.54
N THR A 105 -10.33 2.77 -15.82
CA THR A 105 -9.14 3.29 -16.52
C THR A 105 -8.55 4.53 -15.84
N HIS A 106 -9.33 5.27 -15.05
CA HIS A 106 -8.84 6.41 -14.27
C HIS A 106 -8.09 5.94 -13.04
N LEU A 107 -8.61 4.93 -12.34
CA LEU A 107 -7.91 4.29 -11.23
C LEU A 107 -6.62 3.62 -11.71
N GLN A 108 -6.65 2.88 -12.83
CA GLN A 108 -5.45 2.28 -13.43
C GLN A 108 -4.35 3.30 -13.69
N ARG A 109 -4.68 4.42 -14.33
CA ARG A 109 -3.72 5.50 -14.60
C ARG A 109 -3.19 6.14 -13.32
N LEU A 110 -4.05 6.33 -12.32
CA LEU A 110 -3.64 6.82 -11.01
C LEU A 110 -2.63 5.87 -10.37
N LEU A 111 -2.93 4.57 -10.30
CA LEU A 111 -2.03 3.57 -9.73
C LEU A 111 -0.70 3.49 -10.49
N GLN A 112 -0.73 3.48 -11.83
CA GLN A 112 0.49 3.49 -12.66
C GLN A 112 1.38 4.72 -12.44
N SER A 113 0.82 5.85 -11.98
CA SER A 113 1.58 7.06 -11.67
C SER A 113 2.22 7.05 -10.28
N MET A 114 1.86 6.09 -9.42
CA MET A 114 2.38 6.04 -8.05
C MET A 114 3.72 5.32 -7.98
N ASP A 115 4.69 5.97 -7.36
CA ASP A 115 5.92 5.31 -6.92
C ASP A 115 5.65 4.59 -5.60
N TRP A 116 5.43 3.28 -5.68
CA TRP A 116 5.10 2.43 -4.54
C TRP A 116 6.34 1.92 -3.80
N ARG A 117 7.56 2.24 -4.25
CA ARG A 117 8.84 1.84 -3.62
C ARG A 117 9.13 2.57 -2.27
N VAL A 118 8.13 2.73 -1.41
CA VAL A 118 8.17 3.52 -0.17
C VAL A 118 8.74 2.73 1.00
N SER A 119 10.06 2.74 1.12
CA SER A 119 10.80 1.97 2.12
C SER A 119 10.38 2.11 3.60
N ASP A 120 10.39 0.96 4.29
CA ASP A 120 10.45 0.73 5.75
C ASP A 120 9.23 1.11 6.59
N VAL A 121 8.10 0.45 6.38
CA VAL A 121 7.07 0.35 7.42
C VAL A 121 6.41 -1.02 7.39
N LYS A 122 6.29 -1.66 8.56
CA LYS A 122 5.53 -2.91 8.77
C LYS A 122 4.12 -2.73 8.21
N GLN A 123 3.70 -3.65 7.35
CA GLN A 123 2.35 -3.72 6.85
C GLN A 123 1.36 -3.73 8.00
N SER A 124 0.52 -2.69 8.13
CA SER A 124 -0.65 -2.79 8.98
C SER A 124 -1.70 -3.57 8.20
N GLN A 125 -1.83 -4.85 8.57
CA GLN A 125 -2.92 -5.72 8.12
C GLN A 125 -4.23 -5.44 8.87
N ASP A 126 -4.23 -4.51 9.83
CA ASP A 126 -5.33 -4.31 10.75
C ASP A 126 -6.33 -3.28 10.19
N TRP A 127 -7.58 -3.72 10.03
CA TRP A 127 -8.69 -2.88 9.58
C TRP A 127 -8.90 -1.68 10.50
N GLU A 128 -8.73 -1.85 11.81
CA GLU A 128 -8.96 -0.78 12.78
C GLU A 128 -7.91 0.33 12.66
N ASP A 129 -6.66 -0.04 12.47
CA ASP A 129 -5.55 0.89 12.22
C ASP A 129 -5.77 1.68 10.93
N PHE A 130 -6.24 1.02 9.87
CA PHE A 130 -6.57 1.68 8.61
C PHE A 130 -7.68 2.71 8.78
N VAL A 131 -8.78 2.36 9.44
CA VAL A 131 -9.87 3.30 9.69
C VAL A 131 -9.40 4.46 10.55
N LEU A 132 -8.59 4.20 11.58
CA LEU A 132 -7.99 5.25 12.40
C LEU A 132 -7.08 6.18 11.59
N ALA A 133 -6.32 5.64 10.64
CA ALA A 133 -5.48 6.40 9.72
C ALA A 133 -6.31 7.29 8.79
N ILE A 134 -7.44 6.79 8.26
CA ILE A 134 -8.38 7.62 7.47
C ILE A 134 -8.89 8.79 8.30
N ARG A 135 -9.36 8.55 9.53
CA ARG A 135 -9.85 9.59 10.44
C ARG A 135 -8.81 10.67 10.68
N LYS A 136 -7.59 10.26 11.02
CA LYS A 136 -6.45 11.16 11.29
C LYS A 136 -6.03 11.97 10.05
N SER A 137 -6.22 11.41 8.85
CA SER A 137 -5.83 12.10 7.62
C SER A 137 -6.70 13.32 7.29
N GLY A 138 -7.94 13.36 7.79
CA GLY A 138 -8.93 14.38 7.45
C GLY A 138 -9.35 14.41 5.97
N LYS A 139 -8.97 13.41 5.17
CA LYS A 139 -9.26 13.37 3.73
C LYS A 139 -10.67 12.88 3.40
N LEU A 140 -11.30 12.13 4.31
CA LEU A 140 -12.74 11.88 4.28
C LEU A 140 -13.42 12.73 5.36
N LYS A 141 -14.62 13.23 5.03
CA LYS A 141 -15.44 13.97 5.99
C LYS A 141 -15.91 13.03 7.09
N LEU A 142 -16.02 13.56 8.30
CA LEU A 142 -16.62 12.87 9.43
C LEU A 142 -18.09 13.26 9.53
N ASN A 143 -18.95 12.31 9.85
CA ASN A 143 -20.35 12.55 10.15
C ASN A 143 -20.45 13.40 11.44
N PRO A 144 -21.03 14.61 11.39
CA PRO A 144 -21.05 15.52 12.53
C PRO A 144 -22.03 15.10 13.64
N VAL A 145 -22.91 14.13 13.37
CA VAL A 145 -23.95 13.68 14.30
C VAL A 145 -23.46 12.53 15.19
N LEU A 146 -22.48 11.76 14.74
CA LEU A 146 -22.00 10.59 15.47
C LEU A 146 -20.81 10.93 16.37
N PRO A 147 -20.74 10.35 17.58
CA PRO A 147 -19.60 10.54 18.47
C PRO A 147 -18.33 9.99 17.80
N ARG A 148 -17.22 10.72 17.93
CA ARG A 148 -15.92 10.28 17.42
C ARG A 148 -15.43 9.12 18.31
N LEU A 149 -15.16 7.97 17.71
CA LEU A 149 -14.58 6.79 18.35
C LEU A 149 -13.08 6.97 18.57
#